data_AF-A0A813L5G4-F1
#
_entry.id   AF-A0A813L5G4-F1
#
_cell.length_a   1.000
_cell.length_b   1.000
_cell.length_c   1.000
_cell.angle_alpha   90.00
_cell.angle_beta   90.00
_cell.angle_gamma   90.00
#
_symmetry.space_group_name_H-M   'P 1'
#
loop_
_entity.id
_entity.type
_entity.pdbx_description
1 polymer ?
#
loop_
_entity_poly.entity_id
_entity_poly.type
_entity_poly.pdbx_seq_one_letter_code
_entity_poly.pdbx_strand_id
1 'polypeptide(L)'
;ALLLCRACLGKFYYVTDRDPGAKQKAGWWKDGNDAPFHLELPVYWVNVHRNPIADPFSVHCTVRQKIKDLIQRLASGTCSGRKPVVLDVRRVADSELWNRYVGFKAGLHQNMGETRCLPPNELDGRPESGHALTSQLLEDEVDAEEAAGIENMDFALNELLLWHGTDEESATAIAESGFLSGSAGTVKHGRRFGEGAYFAEDLAKSISYAPESLAGVRYVLLCRTVCGHIWYTERSSDTDAHQAAKRSLKHSVLANPDGKGPREYVLFEDTQAYPEYIVQLAVNGDFTATQEDDAPTNQITVQ
;
A
#
# COMPACT_ATOMS: atom_id res chain seq x y z
N ALA A 1 30.81 7.55 8.52
CA ALA A 1 30.54 8.68 7.62
C ALA A 1 29.94 8.13 6.34
N LEU A 2 28.61 8.16 6.20
CA LEU A 2 27.94 7.72 4.97
C LEU A 2 27.99 8.88 3.97
N LEU A 3 28.78 8.73 2.92
CA LEU A 3 28.76 9.61 1.76
C LEU A 3 27.72 9.04 0.79
N LEU A 4 26.56 9.70 0.69
CA LEU A 4 25.60 9.45 -0.39
C LEU A 4 26.15 10.07 -1.67
N CYS A 5 26.60 9.23 -2.61
CA CYS A 5 26.94 9.68 -3.95
C CYS A 5 25.72 9.46 -4.87
N ARG A 6 25.22 10.57 -5.42
CA ARG A 6 24.13 10.59 -6.40
C ARG A 6 24.68 10.12 -7.74
N ALA A 7 24.09 9.10 -8.36
CA ALA A 7 24.33 8.84 -9.78
C ALA A 7 23.11 8.19 -10.45
N CYS A 8 22.61 8.88 -11.48
CA CYS A 8 21.76 8.33 -12.52
C CYS A 8 22.32 6.98 -13.00
N LEU A 9 21.42 6.04 -13.32
CA LEU A 9 21.69 4.67 -13.78
C LEU A 9 21.95 3.65 -12.65
N GLY A 10 21.03 3.58 -11.69
CA GLY A 10 20.49 2.30 -11.19
C GLY A 10 21.45 1.27 -10.60
N LYS A 11 22.63 1.65 -10.07
CA LYS A 11 23.46 0.75 -9.26
C LYS A 11 24.19 1.52 -8.16
N PHE A 12 23.77 1.32 -6.92
CA PHE A 12 24.51 1.74 -5.74
C PHE A 12 25.53 0.66 -5.36
N TYR A 13 26.78 1.05 -5.11
CA TYR A 13 27.80 0.18 -4.53
C TYR A 13 28.21 0.72 -3.17
N TYR A 14 28.22 -0.15 -2.16
CA TYR A 14 28.93 0.12 -0.90
C TYR A 14 30.26 -0.62 -0.90
N VAL A 15 31.32 0.09 -0.53
CA VAL A 15 32.62 -0.49 -0.19
C VAL A 15 32.51 -0.95 1.26
N THR A 16 32.57 -2.27 1.49
CA THR A 16 32.73 -2.78 2.86
C THR A 16 34.20 -2.71 3.23
N ASP A 17 34.48 -2.19 4.43
CA ASP A 17 35.82 -1.99 4.96
C ASP A 17 36.39 -3.35 5.43
N ARG A 18 36.73 -4.22 4.48
CA ARG A 18 37.51 -5.43 4.75
C ARG A 18 38.55 -5.67 3.66
N ASP A 19 39.78 -5.31 4.04
CA ASP A 19 41.07 -5.71 3.49
C ASP A 19 41.48 -5.14 2.10
N PRO A 20 42.40 -4.15 2.05
CA PRO A 20 42.89 -3.57 0.79
C PRO A 20 43.78 -4.49 -0.07
N GLY A 21 44.07 -5.72 0.36
CA GLY A 21 45.15 -6.54 -0.22
C GLY A 21 44.75 -7.80 -1.00
N ALA A 22 43.51 -8.29 -0.90
CA ALA A 22 43.18 -9.62 -1.42
C ALA A 22 42.67 -9.60 -2.89
N LYS A 23 43.57 -9.79 -3.85
CA LYS A 23 43.20 -10.12 -5.24
C LYS A 23 42.71 -11.58 -5.32
N GLN A 24 41.41 -11.82 -5.14
CA GLN A 24 40.79 -13.08 -5.57
C GLN A 24 40.09 -12.91 -6.92
N LYS A 25 40.43 -13.80 -7.85
CA LYS A 25 39.82 -13.93 -9.17
C LYS A 25 38.31 -14.16 -9.00
N ALA A 26 37.51 -13.40 -9.74
CA ALA A 26 36.06 -13.57 -9.83
C ALA A 26 35.71 -14.99 -10.32
N GLY A 27 35.49 -15.89 -9.37
CA GLY A 27 34.81 -17.16 -9.59
C GLY A 27 33.33 -16.87 -9.79
N TRP A 28 32.75 -17.47 -10.83
CA TRP A 28 31.33 -17.39 -11.12
C TRP A 28 30.58 -18.14 -10.03
N TRP A 29 29.84 -17.42 -9.20
CA TRP A 29 28.99 -17.99 -8.16
C TRP A 29 27.88 -18.80 -8.83
N LYS A 30 27.91 -20.12 -8.64
CA LYS A 30 26.85 -21.06 -8.98
C LYS A 30 26.34 -21.66 -7.68
N ASP A 31 25.49 -20.93 -6.96
CA ASP A 31 24.57 -21.49 -5.97
C ASP A 31 23.33 -20.60 -5.93
N GLY A 32 22.17 -21.17 -6.27
CA GLY A 32 20.92 -20.46 -6.53
C GLY A 32 20.19 -19.97 -5.28
N ASN A 33 20.86 -19.24 -4.39
CA ASN A 33 20.24 -18.67 -3.20
C ASN A 33 20.60 -17.19 -2.92
N ASP A 34 21.29 -16.52 -3.84
CA ASP A 34 21.51 -15.07 -3.76
C ASP A 34 20.34 -14.35 -4.45
N ALA A 35 19.25 -14.14 -3.71
CA ALA A 35 18.26 -13.14 -4.10
C ALA A 35 19.00 -11.78 -4.24
N PRO A 36 18.90 -11.07 -5.37
CA PRO A 36 19.54 -9.78 -5.52
C PRO A 36 19.04 -8.87 -4.39
N PHE A 37 19.98 -8.31 -3.61
CA PHE A 37 19.69 -7.47 -2.46
C PHE A 37 19.02 -6.17 -2.91
N HIS A 38 17.70 -6.20 -3.07
CA HIS A 38 16.81 -5.07 -3.32
C HIS A 38 15.66 -5.06 -2.29
N LEU A 39 15.96 -5.39 -1.03
CA LEU A 39 15.05 -5.07 0.07
C LEU A 39 15.37 -3.67 0.55
N GLU A 40 14.96 -2.68 -0.24
CA GLU A 40 14.83 -1.31 0.21
C GLU A 40 13.71 -1.28 1.26
N LEU A 41 14.07 -1.53 2.52
CA LEU A 41 13.20 -1.13 3.61
C LEU A 41 12.99 0.38 3.49
N PRO A 42 11.75 0.87 3.63
CA PRO A 42 11.53 2.29 3.51
C PRO A 42 12.37 3.06 4.53
N VAL A 43 13.11 4.06 4.06
CA VAL A 43 14.12 4.79 4.87
C VAL A 43 13.53 5.50 6.09
N TYR A 44 12.22 5.75 6.06
CA TYR A 44 11.47 6.36 7.16
C TYR A 44 11.02 5.35 8.23
N TRP A 45 11.33 4.06 8.10
CA TRP A 45 11.07 3.07 9.14
C TRP A 45 12.08 3.15 10.27
N VAL A 46 11.59 3.09 11.50
CA VAL A 46 12.44 3.09 12.71
C VAL A 46 13.42 1.91 12.73
N ASN A 47 13.02 0.79 12.14
CA ASN A 47 13.77 -0.46 12.10
C ASN A 47 14.52 -0.70 10.77
N VAL A 48 14.69 0.32 9.92
CA VAL A 48 15.38 0.23 8.62
C VAL A 48 16.81 -0.35 8.71
N HIS A 49 17.44 -0.25 9.88
CA HIS A 49 18.78 -0.77 10.15
C HIS A 49 18.83 -2.30 10.36
N ARG A 50 17.68 -2.96 10.56
CA ARG A 50 17.59 -4.42 10.76
C ARG A 50 17.56 -5.13 9.40
N ASN A 51 18.07 -6.36 9.35
CA ASN A 51 17.91 -7.21 8.18
C ASN A 51 16.51 -7.83 8.21
N PRO A 52 15.59 -7.46 7.31
CA PRO A 52 14.20 -7.89 7.37
C PRO A 52 13.98 -9.39 7.12
N ILE A 53 15.00 -10.12 6.61
CA ILE A 53 14.94 -11.58 6.43
C ILE A 53 15.47 -12.29 7.68
N ALA A 54 16.64 -11.86 8.15
CA ALA A 54 17.32 -12.56 9.25
C ALA A 54 16.78 -12.16 10.64
N ASP A 55 16.16 -10.99 10.74
CA ASP A 55 15.74 -10.36 11.98
C ASP A 55 14.40 -9.63 11.80
N PRO A 56 13.31 -10.39 11.63
CA PRO A 56 11.99 -9.84 11.30
C PRO A 56 11.44 -8.96 12.42
N PHE A 57 10.55 -8.05 12.04
CA PHE A 57 9.87 -7.15 12.95
C PHE A 57 8.47 -6.79 12.45
N SER A 58 7.58 -6.54 13.40
CA SER A 58 6.24 -6.03 13.17
C SER A 58 5.97 -4.98 14.24
N VAL A 59 5.87 -3.73 13.83
CA VAL A 59 5.60 -2.61 14.74
C VAL A 59 4.59 -1.65 14.14
N HIS A 60 3.64 -1.22 14.97
CA HIS A 60 2.70 -0.16 14.65
C HIS A 60 3.06 1.08 15.44
N CYS A 61 3.41 2.18 14.76
CA CYS A 61 3.84 3.40 15.42
C CYS A 61 2.91 4.57 15.08
N THR A 62 2.50 5.33 16.09
CA THR A 62 1.82 6.60 15.88
C THR A 62 2.73 7.53 15.09
N VAL A 63 2.19 8.13 14.04
CA VAL A 63 2.96 9.00 13.16
C VAL A 63 3.13 10.38 13.77
N ARG A 64 4.13 11.13 13.28
CA ARG A 64 4.30 12.54 13.63
C ARG A 64 3.11 13.36 13.11
N GLN A 65 2.81 14.47 13.78
CA GLN A 65 1.70 15.36 13.41
C GLN A 65 1.71 15.75 11.94
N LYS A 66 2.89 16.06 11.39
CA LYS A 66 3.09 16.40 9.98
C LYS A 66 2.57 15.33 9.00
N ILE A 67 2.77 14.06 9.30
CA ILE A 67 2.28 12.92 8.50
C ILE A 67 0.77 12.74 8.69
N LYS A 68 0.28 12.91 9.91
CA LYS A 68 -1.17 12.93 10.19
C LYS A 68 -1.88 14.04 9.42
N ASP A 69 -1.29 15.23 9.33
CA ASP A 69 -1.82 16.36 8.57
C ASP A 69 -1.85 16.08 7.06
N LEU A 70 -0.82 15.42 6.51
CA LEU A 70 -0.84 14.96 5.12
C LEU A 70 -1.96 13.94 4.89
N ILE A 71 -2.10 12.95 5.78
CA ILE A 71 -3.17 11.95 5.67
C ILE A 71 -4.55 12.58 5.82
N GLN A 72 -4.71 13.63 6.65
CA GLN A 72 -5.92 14.44 6.69
C GLN A 72 -6.18 15.15 5.36
N ARG A 73 -5.17 15.72 4.71
CA ARG A 73 -5.31 16.33 3.37
C ARG A 73 -5.73 15.29 2.33
N LEU A 74 -5.09 14.11 2.31
CA LEU A 74 -5.46 13.00 1.43
C LEU A 74 -6.91 12.55 1.68
N ALA A 75 -7.28 12.31 2.94
CA ALA A 75 -8.61 11.89 3.31
C ALA A 75 -9.67 12.92 2.90
N SER A 76 -9.37 14.21 3.07
CA SER A 76 -10.27 15.30 2.69
C SER A 76 -10.36 15.45 1.16
N GLY A 77 -9.23 15.39 0.46
CA GLY A 77 -9.16 15.57 -0.98
C GLY A 77 -9.79 14.42 -1.75
N THR A 78 -9.65 13.19 -1.26
CA THR A 78 -10.17 11.99 -1.91
C THR A 78 -11.59 11.61 -1.50
N CYS A 79 -12.20 12.24 -0.50
CA CYS A 79 -13.57 11.92 -0.09
C CYS A 79 -14.60 12.73 -0.89
N SER A 80 -15.37 12.10 -1.77
CA SER A 80 -16.43 12.80 -2.56
C SER A 80 -17.61 13.30 -1.72
N GLY A 81 -17.78 12.79 -0.49
CA GLY A 81 -18.85 13.16 0.43
C GLY A 81 -18.44 14.13 1.54
N ARG A 82 -19.01 13.94 2.73
CA ARG A 82 -18.64 14.70 3.92
C ARG A 82 -17.18 14.41 4.27
N LYS A 83 -16.41 15.46 4.48
CA LYS A 83 -14.98 15.35 4.80
C LYS A 83 -14.82 14.75 6.21
N PRO A 84 -14.10 13.62 6.36
CA PRO A 84 -13.86 13.03 7.66
C PRO A 84 -12.78 13.82 8.42
N VAL A 85 -12.78 13.68 9.74
CA VAL A 85 -11.69 14.11 10.61
C VAL A 85 -10.83 12.90 10.94
N VAL A 86 -9.53 13.00 10.67
CA VAL A 86 -8.52 12.00 11.03
C VAL A 86 -8.19 12.16 12.51
N LEU A 87 -8.61 11.18 13.30
CA LEU A 87 -8.43 11.16 14.75
C LEU A 87 -7.04 10.65 15.12
N ASP A 88 -6.59 9.59 14.47
CA ASP A 88 -5.30 8.94 14.71
C ASP A 88 -4.81 8.23 13.45
N VAL A 89 -3.48 8.10 13.36
CA VAL A 89 -2.81 7.38 12.28
C VAL A 89 -1.67 6.57 12.88
N ARG A 90 -1.71 5.26 12.62
CA ARG A 90 -0.62 4.33 12.92
C ARG A 90 0.03 3.87 11.63
N ARG A 91 1.34 4.03 11.50
CA ARG A 91 2.13 3.42 10.43
C ARG A 91 2.37 1.97 10.77
N VAL A 92 2.19 1.10 9.77
CA VAL A 92 2.59 -0.30 9.84
C VAL A 92 4.01 -0.41 9.32
N ALA A 93 4.88 -1.01 10.12
CA ALA A 93 6.24 -1.39 9.72
C ALA A 93 6.42 -2.87 10.03
N ASP A 94 5.90 -3.68 9.12
CA ASP A 94 6.02 -5.14 9.14
C ASP A 94 6.96 -5.63 8.02
N SER A 95 8.09 -6.20 8.41
CA SER A 95 9.12 -6.67 7.48
C SER A 95 8.69 -7.87 6.67
N GLU A 96 7.89 -8.78 7.23
CA GLU A 96 7.49 -10.00 6.53
C GLU A 96 6.43 -9.68 5.47
N LEU A 97 5.44 -8.85 5.81
CA LEU A 97 4.46 -8.33 4.85
C LEU A 97 5.18 -7.58 3.73
N TRP A 98 6.15 -6.73 4.08
CA TRP A 98 6.91 -5.95 3.11
C TRP A 98 7.74 -6.83 2.18
N ASN A 99 8.43 -7.84 2.71
CA ASN A 99 9.21 -8.77 1.89
C ASN A 99 8.30 -9.51 0.90
N ARG A 100 7.10 -9.94 1.32
CA ARG A 100 6.12 -10.56 0.42
C ARG A 100 5.64 -9.60 -0.67
N TYR A 101 5.35 -8.35 -0.30
CA TYR A 101 4.92 -7.29 -1.21
C TYR A 101 6.00 -6.93 -2.26
N VAL A 102 7.23 -6.70 -1.82
CA VAL A 102 8.38 -6.43 -2.71
C VAL A 102 8.70 -7.65 -3.57
N GLY A 103 8.59 -8.86 -3.02
CA GLY A 103 8.73 -10.12 -3.75
C GLY A 103 7.71 -10.23 -4.89
N PHE A 104 6.45 -9.85 -4.64
CA PHE A 104 5.43 -9.79 -5.69
C PHE A 104 5.81 -8.78 -6.79
N LYS A 105 6.21 -7.55 -6.44
CA LYS A 105 6.69 -6.54 -7.41
C LYS A 105 7.82 -7.09 -8.28
N ALA A 106 8.83 -7.69 -7.66
CA ALA A 106 9.99 -8.24 -8.36
C ALA A 106 9.59 -9.38 -9.31
N GLY A 107 8.70 -10.29 -8.88
CA GLY A 107 8.17 -11.35 -9.72
C GLY A 107 7.37 -10.79 -10.91
N LEU A 108 6.57 -9.75 -10.68
CA LEU A 108 5.79 -9.12 -11.74
C LEU A 108 6.69 -8.47 -12.81
N HIS A 109 7.75 -7.75 -12.40
CA HIS A 109 8.75 -7.22 -13.32
C HIS A 109 9.39 -8.30 -14.20
N GLN A 110 9.79 -9.41 -13.58
CA GLN A 110 10.39 -10.54 -14.32
C GLN A 110 9.42 -11.11 -15.36
N ASN A 111 8.12 -11.17 -15.04
CA ASN A 111 7.10 -11.70 -15.92
C ASN A 111 6.70 -10.74 -17.05
N MET A 112 6.74 -9.42 -16.79
CA MET A 112 6.31 -8.39 -17.75
C MET A 112 7.41 -7.96 -18.74
N GLY A 113 8.69 -8.19 -18.40
CA GLY A 113 9.82 -7.76 -19.22
C GLY A 113 9.85 -6.23 -19.35
N GLU A 114 10.04 -5.72 -20.57
CA GLU A 114 10.09 -4.27 -20.85
C GLU A 114 8.70 -3.63 -21.05
N THR A 115 7.62 -4.41 -20.96
CA THR A 115 6.27 -3.91 -21.25
C THR A 115 5.72 -3.11 -20.07
N ARG A 116 5.49 -1.81 -20.25
CA ARG A 116 4.86 -0.96 -19.23
C ARG A 116 3.36 -1.25 -19.10
N CYS A 117 2.81 -1.16 -17.89
CA CYS A 117 1.37 -1.15 -17.69
C CYS A 117 0.76 0.15 -18.24
N LEU A 118 -0.39 0.05 -18.92
CA LEU A 118 -1.21 1.23 -19.19
C LEU A 118 -1.74 1.78 -17.85
N PRO A 119 -1.59 3.08 -17.58
CA PRO A 119 -2.02 3.68 -16.33
C PRO A 119 -3.55 3.79 -16.26
N PRO A 120 -4.13 3.86 -15.06
CA PRO A 120 -5.59 3.85 -14.88
C PRO A 120 -6.36 4.91 -15.70
N ASN A 121 -5.79 6.10 -15.90
CA ASN A 121 -6.38 7.21 -16.66
C ASN A 121 -6.45 6.97 -18.17
N GLU A 122 -5.70 6.01 -18.70
CA GLU A 122 -5.72 5.68 -20.13
C GLU A 122 -6.70 4.54 -20.46
N LEU A 123 -7.24 3.85 -19.46
CA LEU A 123 -8.04 2.64 -19.66
C LEU A 123 -9.47 2.90 -20.16
N ASP A 124 -10.02 4.09 -19.89
CA ASP A 124 -11.34 4.53 -20.34
C ASP A 124 -11.28 5.37 -21.64
N GLY A 125 -10.07 5.52 -22.21
CA GLY A 125 -9.82 6.33 -23.40
C GLY A 125 -9.84 7.84 -23.16
N ARG A 126 -9.80 8.31 -21.90
CA ARG A 126 -9.80 9.73 -21.53
C ARG A 126 -8.56 10.10 -20.70
N PRO A 127 -7.37 10.16 -21.33
CA PRO A 127 -6.09 10.29 -20.62
C PRO A 127 -5.96 11.53 -19.72
N GLU A 128 -6.69 12.61 -20.01
CA GLU A 128 -6.72 13.85 -19.21
C GLU A 128 -7.57 13.74 -17.93
N SER A 129 -8.24 12.61 -17.71
CA SER A 129 -9.13 12.36 -16.58
C SER A 129 -8.94 10.93 -16.04
N GLY A 130 -9.37 10.66 -14.81
CA GLY A 130 -9.29 9.29 -14.27
C GLY A 130 -7.90 8.89 -13.76
N HIS A 131 -7.04 9.85 -13.43
CA HIS A 131 -5.88 9.57 -12.58
C HIS A 131 -6.35 9.11 -11.20
N ALA A 132 -5.56 8.28 -10.53
CA ALA A 132 -5.86 7.92 -9.15
C ALA A 132 -5.84 9.17 -8.27
N LEU A 133 -6.92 9.43 -7.53
CA LEU A 133 -7.10 10.67 -6.76
C LEU A 133 -5.97 10.90 -5.74
N THR A 134 -5.50 9.82 -5.11
CA THR A 134 -4.37 9.85 -4.17
C THR A 134 -3.07 10.25 -4.86
N SER A 135 -2.79 9.72 -6.05
CA SER A 135 -1.60 10.07 -6.83
C SER A 135 -1.58 11.55 -7.20
N GLN A 136 -2.71 12.09 -7.68
CA GLN A 136 -2.81 13.51 -8.04
C GLN A 136 -2.53 14.45 -6.86
N LEU A 137 -3.05 14.10 -5.68
CA LEU A 137 -2.83 14.91 -4.48
C LEU A 137 -1.40 14.85 -3.96
N LEU A 138 -0.64 13.82 -4.33
CA LEU A 138 0.71 13.58 -3.82
C LEU A 138 1.81 14.13 -4.73
N GLU A 139 1.51 14.42 -5.99
CA GLU A 139 2.47 14.99 -6.96
C GLU A 139 3.10 16.30 -6.48
N ASP A 140 2.35 17.14 -5.78
CA ASP A 140 2.79 18.45 -5.29
C ASP A 140 3.17 18.48 -3.79
N GLU A 141 3.11 17.34 -3.10
CA GLU A 141 3.28 17.29 -1.64
C GLU A 141 4.75 17.12 -1.23
N VAL A 142 5.31 18.14 -0.59
CA VAL A 142 6.71 18.14 -0.11
C VAL A 142 6.98 17.04 0.92
N ASP A 143 5.93 16.59 1.63
CA ASP A 143 6.02 15.60 2.71
C ASP A 143 5.72 14.17 2.24
N ALA A 144 5.43 14.01 0.95
CA ALA A 144 5.19 12.73 0.30
C ALA A 144 6.27 11.69 0.62
N GLU A 145 7.54 12.08 0.58
CA GLU A 145 8.66 11.16 0.77
C GLU A 145 8.76 10.63 2.20
N GLU A 146 8.59 11.51 3.21
CA GLU A 146 8.59 11.11 4.62
C GLU A 146 7.34 10.28 4.97
N ALA A 147 6.24 10.49 4.26
CA ALA A 147 4.99 9.77 4.46
C ALA A 147 5.01 8.40 3.78
N ALA A 148 5.20 8.34 2.47
CA ALA A 148 5.01 7.12 1.72
C ALA A 148 6.13 6.88 0.71
N GLY A 149 7.30 7.51 0.87
CA GLY A 149 8.46 7.27 0.00
C GLY A 149 8.07 7.26 -1.46
N ILE A 150 7.31 8.26 -1.91
CA ILE A 150 6.58 8.23 -3.19
C ILE A 150 7.53 8.12 -4.37
N GLU A 151 8.77 8.60 -4.23
CA GLU A 151 9.80 8.40 -5.26
C GLU A 151 10.14 6.91 -5.47
N ASN A 152 9.85 6.05 -4.50
CA ASN A 152 10.06 4.60 -4.55
C ASN A 152 8.82 3.83 -5.05
N MET A 153 7.73 4.52 -5.40
CA MET A 153 6.57 3.90 -6.02
C MET A 153 6.86 3.54 -7.47
N ASP A 154 6.44 2.33 -7.85
CA ASP A 154 6.67 1.78 -9.16
C ASP A 154 5.52 2.10 -10.13
N PHE A 155 5.61 3.27 -10.76
CA PHE A 155 4.63 3.72 -11.74
C PHE A 155 4.55 2.82 -12.99
N ALA A 156 5.59 2.02 -13.29
CA ALA A 156 5.56 1.10 -14.42
C ALA A 156 4.65 -0.13 -14.16
N LEU A 157 4.47 -0.47 -12.88
CA LEU A 157 3.61 -1.56 -12.40
C LEU A 157 2.23 -1.10 -11.92
N ASN A 158 1.86 0.17 -12.16
CA ASN A 158 0.68 0.78 -11.55
C ASN A 158 0.67 0.59 -10.02
N GLU A 159 1.78 0.92 -9.36
CA GLU A 159 1.79 1.04 -7.90
C GLU A 159 0.98 2.27 -7.48
N LEU A 160 -0.04 2.07 -6.64
CA LEU A 160 -0.97 3.11 -6.21
C LEU A 160 -1.18 3.06 -4.69
N LEU A 161 -1.41 4.22 -4.08
CA LEU A 161 -1.93 4.30 -2.73
C LEU A 161 -3.46 4.29 -2.78
N LEU A 162 -4.12 3.29 -2.20
CA LEU A 162 -5.57 3.16 -2.24
C LEU A 162 -6.15 2.91 -0.86
N TRP A 163 -7.41 3.31 -0.66
CA TRP A 163 -8.13 3.14 0.60
C TRP A 163 -8.83 1.78 0.66
N HIS A 164 -8.78 1.14 1.82
CA HIS A 164 -9.55 -0.06 2.13
C HIS A 164 -10.34 0.15 3.43
N GLY A 165 -11.67 0.11 3.37
CA GLY A 165 -12.52 0.28 4.55
C GLY A 165 -12.90 -1.05 5.16
N THR A 166 -12.79 -1.15 6.47
CA THR A 166 -13.09 -2.37 7.23
C THR A 166 -13.39 -2.04 8.70
N ASP A 167 -13.72 -3.03 9.52
CA ASP A 167 -13.84 -2.85 10.97
C ASP A 167 -12.47 -2.81 11.68
N GLU A 168 -12.45 -2.40 12.95
CA GLU A 168 -11.22 -2.26 13.75
C GLU A 168 -10.41 -3.56 13.88
N GLU A 169 -11.12 -4.66 14.16
CA GLU A 169 -10.52 -5.98 14.36
C GLU A 169 -9.85 -6.45 13.06
N SER A 170 -10.56 -6.32 11.94
CA SER A 170 -10.06 -6.66 10.61
C SER A 170 -8.92 -5.74 10.17
N ALA A 171 -8.99 -4.44 10.45
CA ALA A 171 -7.89 -3.51 10.14
C ALA A 171 -6.60 -3.91 10.86
N THR A 172 -6.71 -4.27 12.13
CA THR A 172 -5.58 -4.73 12.95
C THR A 172 -5.06 -6.07 12.46
N ALA A 173 -5.95 -7.05 12.21
CA ALA A 173 -5.56 -8.35 11.68
C ALA A 173 -4.86 -8.26 10.31
N ILE A 174 -5.34 -7.39 9.42
CA ILE A 174 -4.71 -7.16 8.11
C ILE A 174 -3.32 -6.53 8.28
N ALA A 175 -3.15 -5.60 9.22
CA ALA A 175 -1.86 -4.98 9.48
C ALA A 175 -0.82 -5.97 10.07
N GLU A 176 -1.27 -6.99 10.80
CA GLU A 176 -0.41 -7.99 11.43
C GLU A 176 -0.13 -9.22 10.54
N SER A 177 -1.11 -9.62 9.72
CA SER A 177 -1.04 -10.89 8.97
C SER A 177 -1.16 -10.74 7.45
N GLY A 178 -1.49 -9.54 6.97
CA GLY A 178 -1.77 -9.25 5.58
C GLY A 178 -3.23 -9.49 5.20
N PHE A 179 -3.55 -9.24 3.93
CA PHE A 179 -4.87 -9.57 3.39
C PHE A 179 -5.07 -11.08 3.31
N LEU A 180 -6.33 -11.53 3.34
CA LEU A 180 -6.72 -12.94 3.14
C LEU A 180 -7.74 -13.05 2.02
N SER A 181 -7.26 -13.11 0.78
CA SER A 181 -8.06 -13.18 -0.43
C SER A 181 -8.43 -14.63 -0.71
N GLY A 182 -9.68 -14.96 -0.38
CA GLY A 182 -10.46 -16.06 -0.99
C GLY A 182 -10.08 -17.51 -0.69
N SER A 183 -8.85 -17.84 -0.31
CA SER A 183 -8.45 -19.24 -0.07
C SER A 183 -8.99 -19.82 1.26
N ALA A 184 -9.55 -18.98 2.13
CA ALA A 184 -10.19 -19.38 3.40
C ALA A 184 -11.72 -19.14 3.46
N GLY A 185 -12.41 -19.05 2.31
CA GLY A 185 -13.89 -19.15 2.26
C GLY A 185 -14.70 -18.03 2.91
N THR A 186 -14.09 -16.89 3.28
CA THR A 186 -14.77 -15.86 4.11
C THR A 186 -14.69 -14.46 3.51
N VAL A 187 -14.91 -14.30 2.20
CA VAL A 187 -15.20 -12.96 1.63
C VAL A 187 -16.69 -12.66 1.86
N LYS A 188 -17.00 -12.00 2.99
CA LYS A 188 -18.38 -11.71 3.42
C LYS A 188 -19.08 -10.62 2.60
N HIS A 189 -18.34 -9.74 1.93
CA HIS A 189 -18.86 -8.59 1.18
C HIS A 189 -18.09 -8.33 -0.12
N GLY A 190 -18.67 -7.57 -1.06
CA GLY A 190 -17.95 -7.04 -2.22
C GLY A 190 -17.54 -8.10 -3.25
N ARG A 191 -18.51 -8.76 -3.91
CA ARG A 191 -18.23 -9.64 -5.07
C ARG A 191 -18.72 -9.07 -6.39
N ARG A 192 -19.06 -7.77 -6.39
CA ARG A 192 -19.69 -7.08 -7.52
C ARG A 192 -18.86 -7.14 -8.79
N PHE A 193 -17.54 -7.15 -8.65
CA PHE A 193 -16.54 -7.20 -9.73
C PHE A 193 -15.62 -8.42 -9.62
N GLY A 194 -16.09 -9.48 -8.95
CA GLY A 194 -15.35 -10.71 -8.76
C GLY A 194 -14.71 -10.89 -7.39
N GLU A 195 -13.95 -11.97 -7.26
CA GLU A 195 -13.26 -12.35 -6.03
C GLU A 195 -11.91 -11.63 -5.92
N GLY A 196 -11.66 -11.06 -4.74
CA GLY A 196 -10.41 -10.37 -4.42
C GLY A 196 -10.58 -9.38 -3.26
N ALA A 197 -9.49 -8.70 -2.91
CA ALA A 197 -9.53 -7.58 -1.97
C ALA A 197 -9.89 -6.28 -2.72
N TYR A 198 -10.84 -5.53 -2.17
CA TYR A 198 -11.40 -4.32 -2.80
C TYR A 198 -10.77 -3.07 -2.20
N PHE A 199 -10.38 -2.16 -3.09
CA PHE A 199 -9.79 -0.87 -2.73
C PHE A 199 -10.47 0.24 -3.54
N ALA A 200 -10.40 1.47 -3.06
CA ALA A 200 -10.94 2.63 -3.77
C ALA A 200 -9.97 3.81 -3.71
N GLU A 201 -9.97 4.62 -4.76
CA GLU A 201 -9.30 5.92 -4.75
C GLU A 201 -10.14 6.98 -4.01
N ASP A 202 -11.46 6.83 -4.01
CA ASP A 202 -12.40 7.67 -3.26
C ASP A 202 -12.59 7.14 -1.83
N LEU A 203 -12.16 7.91 -0.83
CA LEU A 203 -12.28 7.52 0.57
C LEU A 203 -13.75 7.34 1.00
N ALA A 204 -14.70 8.10 0.44
CA ALA A 204 -16.12 7.94 0.77
C ALA A 204 -16.62 6.53 0.46
N LYS A 205 -16.08 5.93 -0.61
CA LYS A 205 -16.41 4.55 -0.98
C LYS A 205 -15.88 3.56 0.05
N SER A 206 -14.64 3.72 0.52
CA SER A 206 -14.08 2.88 1.57
C SER A 206 -14.79 3.07 2.91
N ILE A 207 -15.14 4.31 3.29
CA ILE A 207 -15.94 4.60 4.49
C ILE A 207 -17.29 3.85 4.48
N SER A 208 -17.91 3.64 3.30
CA SER A 208 -19.17 2.89 3.21
C SER A 208 -19.06 1.42 3.62
N TYR A 209 -17.84 0.86 3.62
CA TYR A 209 -17.53 -0.50 4.10
C TYR A 209 -16.93 -0.52 5.51
N ALA A 210 -16.60 0.64 6.08
CA ALA A 210 -16.07 0.76 7.44
C ALA A 210 -17.23 1.01 8.43
N PRO A 211 -17.66 -0.01 9.20
CA PRO A 211 -18.70 0.17 10.20
C PRO A 211 -18.25 1.16 11.28
N GLU A 212 -19.21 1.91 11.81
CA GLU A 212 -18.97 2.86 12.88
C GLU A 212 -18.98 2.14 14.23
N SER A 213 -17.94 2.36 15.03
CA SER A 213 -17.86 1.87 16.40
C SER A 213 -18.85 2.61 17.30
N LEU A 214 -19.07 2.10 18.51
CA LEU A 214 -19.91 2.76 19.51
C LEU A 214 -19.43 4.17 19.89
N ALA A 215 -18.14 4.46 19.69
CA ALA A 215 -17.53 5.77 19.93
C ALA A 215 -17.62 6.72 18.73
N GLY A 216 -18.32 6.34 17.65
CA GLY A 216 -18.42 7.16 16.44
C GLY A 216 -17.17 7.11 15.55
N VAL A 217 -16.29 6.12 15.77
CA VAL A 217 -15.01 5.99 15.06
C VAL A 217 -15.12 4.93 13.95
N ARG A 218 -14.49 5.19 12.82
CA ARG A 218 -14.37 4.26 11.70
C ARG A 218 -12.90 4.00 11.39
N TYR A 219 -12.61 2.81 10.89
CA TYR A 219 -11.26 2.39 10.56
C TYR A 219 -11.13 2.19 9.05
N VAL A 220 -10.09 2.77 8.48
CA VAL A 220 -9.70 2.54 7.09
C VAL A 220 -8.20 2.29 7.03
N LEU A 221 -7.77 1.49 6.08
CA LEU A 221 -6.36 1.31 5.75
C LEU A 221 -6.02 2.16 4.52
N LEU A 222 -4.86 2.82 4.56
CA LEU A 222 -4.22 3.35 3.36
C LEU A 222 -3.13 2.36 2.95
N CYS A 223 -3.28 1.78 1.77
CA CYS A 223 -2.45 0.65 1.34
C CYS A 223 -1.64 1.02 0.10
N ARG A 224 -0.38 0.58 0.04
CA ARG A 224 0.30 0.44 -1.25
C ARG A 224 -0.29 -0.75 -1.96
N THR A 225 -0.53 -0.60 -3.25
CA THR A 225 -1.15 -1.63 -4.07
C THR A 225 -0.41 -1.73 -5.39
N VAL A 226 -0.19 -2.94 -5.90
CA VAL A 226 0.40 -3.17 -7.22
C VAL A 226 -0.69 -3.70 -8.15
N CYS A 227 -1.18 -2.85 -9.04
CA CYS A 227 -2.28 -3.20 -9.92
C CYS A 227 -1.84 -3.95 -11.18
N GLY A 228 -0.59 -3.80 -11.60
CA GLY A 228 -0.04 -4.39 -12.83
C GLY A 228 -0.88 -4.04 -14.07
N HIS A 229 -0.92 -4.95 -15.04
CA HIS A 229 -1.92 -4.90 -16.11
C HIS A 229 -3.35 -5.01 -15.57
N ILE A 230 -4.14 -3.99 -15.80
CA ILE A 230 -5.50 -3.86 -15.28
C ILE A 230 -6.53 -4.35 -16.30
N TRP A 231 -7.54 -5.09 -15.84
CA TRP A 231 -8.78 -5.34 -16.57
C TRP A 231 -9.79 -4.23 -16.25
N TYR A 232 -10.19 -3.44 -17.24
CA TYR A 232 -11.15 -2.35 -17.05
C TYR A 232 -12.57 -2.77 -17.38
N THR A 233 -13.54 -2.36 -16.54
CA THR A 233 -14.96 -2.59 -16.79
C THR A 233 -15.79 -1.40 -16.33
N GLU A 234 -16.76 -0.97 -17.16
CA GLU A 234 -17.75 0.05 -16.81
C GLU A 234 -19.11 -0.54 -16.43
N ARG A 235 -19.20 -1.88 -16.41
CA ARG A 235 -20.45 -2.56 -16.08
C ARG A 235 -20.88 -2.16 -14.67
N SER A 236 -22.18 -1.99 -14.49
CA SER A 236 -22.74 -1.80 -13.15
C SER A 236 -22.55 -3.02 -12.26
N SER A 237 -22.30 -4.23 -12.79
CA SER A 237 -21.84 -5.40 -12.04
C SER A 237 -21.17 -6.37 -13.01
N ASP A 238 -20.12 -7.05 -12.57
CA ASP A 238 -19.36 -8.01 -13.36
C ASP A 238 -18.68 -9.06 -12.44
N THR A 239 -19.47 -10.00 -11.91
CA THR A 239 -19.00 -10.98 -10.92
C THR A 239 -17.90 -11.90 -11.43
N ASP A 240 -17.74 -12.01 -12.76
CA ASP A 240 -16.74 -12.85 -13.40
C ASP A 240 -15.51 -12.05 -13.89
N ALA A 241 -15.47 -10.74 -13.63
CA ALA A 241 -14.38 -9.87 -14.09
C ALA A 241 -13.01 -10.37 -13.63
N HIS A 242 -12.86 -10.83 -12.38
CA HIS A 242 -11.61 -11.41 -11.88
C HIS A 242 -11.14 -12.63 -12.70
N GLN A 243 -12.07 -13.48 -13.15
CA GLN A 243 -11.71 -14.65 -13.97
C GLN A 243 -11.38 -14.24 -15.40
N ALA A 244 -12.14 -13.29 -15.96
CA ALA A 244 -11.87 -12.73 -17.28
C ALA A 244 -10.48 -12.06 -17.31
N ALA A 245 -10.18 -11.25 -16.29
CA ALA A 245 -8.88 -10.64 -16.07
C ALA A 245 -7.75 -11.68 -16.07
N LYS A 246 -7.85 -12.72 -15.23
CA LYS A 246 -6.85 -13.81 -15.17
C LYS A 246 -6.68 -14.53 -16.52
N ARG A 247 -7.77 -14.85 -17.22
CA ARG A 247 -7.73 -15.48 -18.56
C ARG A 247 -7.06 -14.58 -19.61
N SER A 248 -7.13 -13.27 -19.43
CA SER A 248 -6.50 -12.26 -20.30
C SER A 248 -5.17 -11.74 -19.77
N LEU A 249 -4.53 -12.48 -18.85
CA LEU A 249 -3.22 -12.16 -18.27
C LEU A 249 -3.17 -10.75 -17.62
N LYS A 250 -4.28 -10.38 -16.98
CA LYS A 250 -4.39 -9.17 -16.15
C LYS A 250 -4.22 -9.54 -14.68
N HIS A 251 -3.69 -8.61 -13.90
CA HIS A 251 -3.30 -8.79 -12.50
C HIS A 251 -4.30 -8.15 -11.52
N SER A 252 -5.20 -7.31 -12.01
CA SER A 252 -6.26 -6.69 -11.20
C SER A 252 -7.47 -6.33 -12.06
N VAL A 253 -8.58 -6.00 -11.41
CA VAL A 253 -9.74 -5.33 -12.04
C VAL A 253 -9.77 -3.88 -11.58
N LEU A 254 -10.09 -2.97 -12.51
CA LEU A 254 -10.57 -1.63 -12.22
C LEU A 254 -12.00 -1.52 -12.74
N ALA A 255 -12.94 -1.35 -11.81
CA ALA A 255 -14.33 -1.10 -12.14
C ALA A 255 -14.66 0.39 -12.00
N ASN A 256 -15.33 0.94 -13.00
CA ASN A 256 -15.92 2.28 -12.97
C ASN A 256 -17.41 2.16 -13.28
N PRO A 257 -18.25 1.83 -12.28
CA PRO A 257 -19.65 1.49 -12.52
C PRO A 257 -20.39 2.61 -13.26
N ASP A 258 -20.99 2.29 -14.41
CA ASP A 258 -21.70 3.22 -15.29
C ASP A 258 -20.85 4.42 -15.78
N GLY A 259 -19.52 4.31 -15.74
CA GLY A 259 -18.58 5.35 -16.14
C GLY A 259 -18.57 6.60 -15.24
N LYS A 260 -19.27 6.55 -14.11
CA LYS A 260 -19.51 7.71 -13.21
C LYS A 260 -19.47 7.37 -11.72
N GLY A 261 -19.42 6.08 -11.38
CA GLY A 261 -19.34 5.61 -10.01
C GLY A 261 -17.94 5.80 -9.42
N PRO A 262 -17.78 5.60 -8.10
CA PRO A 262 -16.45 5.55 -7.51
C PRO A 262 -15.68 4.36 -8.10
N ARG A 263 -14.43 4.59 -8.48
CA ARG A 263 -13.56 3.57 -9.05
C ARG A 263 -13.11 2.59 -7.98
N GLU A 264 -13.35 1.31 -8.23
CA GLU A 264 -13.03 0.21 -7.33
C GLU A 264 -11.95 -0.68 -7.97
N TYR A 265 -10.86 -0.92 -7.25
CA TYR A 265 -9.77 -1.79 -7.66
C TYR A 265 -9.91 -3.12 -6.92
N VAL A 266 -9.82 -4.23 -7.66
CA VAL A 266 -9.89 -5.59 -7.10
C VAL A 266 -8.55 -6.29 -7.33
N LEU A 267 -7.86 -6.61 -6.25
CA LEU A 267 -6.60 -7.35 -6.26
C LEU A 267 -6.85 -8.82 -5.94
N PHE A 268 -6.14 -9.72 -6.62
CA PHE A 268 -6.44 -11.15 -6.56
C PHE A 268 -5.56 -11.93 -5.60
N GLU A 269 -4.42 -11.36 -5.21
CA GLU A 269 -3.43 -11.98 -4.33
C GLU A 269 -3.12 -11.09 -3.13
N ASP A 270 -2.90 -11.72 -1.98
CA ASP A 270 -2.65 -11.03 -0.70
C ASP A 270 -1.38 -10.20 -0.69
N THR A 271 -0.41 -10.61 -1.50
CA THR A 271 0.90 -9.96 -1.62
C THR A 271 0.87 -8.75 -2.56
N GLN A 272 -0.25 -8.49 -3.25
CA GLN A 272 -0.41 -7.29 -4.10
C GLN A 272 -0.59 -6.01 -3.29
N ALA A 273 -0.90 -6.11 -1.99
CA ALA A 273 -1.15 -4.96 -1.15
C ALA A 273 -0.32 -5.01 0.14
N TYR A 274 0.20 -3.85 0.51
CA TYR A 274 0.83 -3.61 1.81
C TYR A 274 0.02 -2.55 2.56
N PRO A 275 -0.52 -2.86 3.75
CA PRO A 275 -1.18 -1.85 4.57
C PRO A 275 -0.12 -0.89 5.12
N GLU A 276 -0.03 0.33 4.58
CA GLU A 276 0.99 1.31 5.01
C GLU A 276 0.54 2.01 6.31
N TYR A 277 -0.76 2.30 6.42
CA TYR A 277 -1.34 2.97 7.57
C TYR A 277 -2.68 2.39 7.99
N ILE A 278 -2.90 2.35 9.31
CA ILE A 278 -4.23 2.27 9.92
C ILE A 278 -4.66 3.68 10.28
N VAL A 279 -5.82 4.10 9.76
CA VAL A 279 -6.35 5.47 9.94
C VAL A 279 -7.69 5.40 10.67
N GLN A 280 -7.77 6.13 11.79
CA GLN A 280 -9.00 6.31 12.55
C GLN A 280 -9.70 7.59 12.13
N LEU A 281 -10.99 7.50 11.83
CA LEU A 281 -11.78 8.60 11.28
C LEU A 281 -13.04 8.86 12.10
N ALA A 282 -13.41 10.13 12.24
CA ALA A 282 -14.77 10.56 12.58
C ALA A 282 -15.44 11.16 11.35
N VAL A 283 -16.65 10.67 11.02
CA VAL A 283 -17.45 11.17 9.88
C VAL A 283 -18.60 12.07 10.34
N ASN A 284 -19.01 11.92 11.61
CA ASN A 284 -20.02 12.74 12.27
C ASN A 284 -19.32 13.67 13.27
N GLY A 285 -19.78 14.92 13.38
CA GLY A 285 -19.16 15.96 14.22
C GLY A 285 -19.28 15.73 15.74
N ASP A 286 -19.86 14.62 16.18
CA ASP A 286 -20.13 14.31 17.58
C ASP A 286 -19.04 13.42 18.20
N PHE A 287 -17.77 13.65 17.85
CA PHE A 287 -16.67 13.03 18.58
C PHE A 287 -16.53 13.72 19.94
N THR A 288 -17.08 13.11 20.99
CA THR A 288 -16.73 13.47 22.36
C THR A 288 -15.44 12.75 22.70
N ALA A 289 -14.32 13.46 22.62
CA ALA A 289 -13.05 12.94 23.11
C ALA A 289 -13.21 12.62 24.60
N THR A 290 -13.30 11.34 24.96
CA THR A 290 -13.06 10.93 26.33
C THR A 290 -11.60 11.25 26.61
N GLN A 291 -11.36 12.23 27.49
CA GLN A 291 -10.06 12.45 28.12
C GLN A 291 -9.64 11.12 28.76
N GLU A 292 -8.77 10.37 28.10
CA GLU A 292 -7.92 9.41 28.80
C GLU A 292 -6.71 10.19 29.30
N ASP A 293 -6.62 10.25 30.63
CA ASP A 293 -5.53 10.84 31.37
C ASP A 293 -4.17 10.33 30.88
N ASP A 294 -3.20 11.25 30.82
CA ASP A 294 -1.78 11.00 30.58
C ASP A 294 -1.28 9.80 31.42
N ALA A 295 -1.21 8.61 30.82
CA ALA A 295 -0.46 7.48 31.34
C ALA A 295 0.90 7.42 30.63
N PRO A 296 2.02 7.31 31.37
CA PRO A 296 3.35 7.43 30.80
C PRO A 296 3.66 6.26 29.85
N THR A 297 4.27 6.61 28.72
CA THR A 297 4.83 5.74 27.70
C THR A 297 5.67 4.61 28.30
N ASN A 298 5.06 3.44 28.49
CA ASN A 298 5.81 2.20 28.69
C ASN A 298 5.86 1.45 27.36
N GLN A 299 7.07 1.31 26.84
CA GLN A 299 7.40 0.36 25.79
C GLN A 299 6.96 -1.03 26.27
N ILE A 300 5.93 -1.59 25.63
CA ILE A 300 5.62 -3.02 25.79
C ILE A 300 6.55 -3.75 24.83
N THR A 301 7.69 -4.22 25.37
CA THR A 301 8.48 -5.27 24.75
C THR A 301 7.79 -6.59 25.09
N VAL A 302 7.19 -7.26 24.10
CA VAL A 302 6.76 -8.65 24.26
C VAL A 302 7.98 -9.53 24.02
N GLN A 303 8.31 -10.37 25.02
CA GLN A 303 9.37 -11.39 24.97
C GLN A 303 8.94 -12.59 24.14
#